data_AF-A0A7S0UN64-F1
#
_entry.id   AF-A0A7S0UN64-F1
#
_cell.length_a   1.000
_cell.length_b   1.000
_cell.length_c   1.000
_cell.angle_alpha   90.00
_cell.angle_beta   90.00
_cell.angle_gamma   90.00
#
_symmetry.space_group_name_H-M   'P 1'
#
loop_
_entity.id
_entity.type
_entity.pdbx_description
1 polymer ?
#
loop_
_entity_poly.entity_id
_entity_poly.type
_entity_poly.pdbx_seq_one_letter_code
_entity_poly.pdbx_strand_id
1 'polypeptide(L)'
;TRQQRHYGWLENFFEPDKSSSESRKVQYPEQYPATYEMNEEELPEDATIPEAMLVRQLLKNTQLQSRPLQLVYEATKDGWNPVAFHKAVDGKGASLVLATDRDGRFYGG
;
A
#
# COMPACT_ATOMS: atom_id res chain seq x y z
N THR A 1 14.44 30.56 4.35
CA THR A 1 14.72 29.72 3.16
C THR A 1 14.84 28.28 3.61
N ARG A 2 13.79 27.48 3.42
CA ARG A 2 13.68 26.10 3.95
C ARG A 2 14.31 25.15 2.94
N GLN A 3 15.48 24.60 3.25
CA GLN A 3 16.14 23.59 2.41
C GLN A 3 15.24 22.35 2.33
N GLN A 4 14.69 22.09 1.14
CA GLN A 4 14.16 20.78 0.77
C GLN A 4 15.34 19.88 0.42
N ARG A 5 15.68 18.93 1.30
CA ARG A 5 16.61 17.86 0.98
C ARG A 5 15.88 16.84 0.13
N HIS A 6 16.25 16.78 -1.15
CA HIS A 6 15.86 15.70 -2.05
C HIS A 6 16.59 14.42 -1.62
N TYR A 7 15.87 13.46 -1.04
CA TYR A 7 16.40 12.13 -0.77
C TYR A 7 16.34 11.31 -2.06
N GLY A 8 17.47 10.73 -2.46
CA GLY A 8 17.64 10.02 -3.73
C GLY A 8 18.21 8.61 -3.54
N TRP A 9 18.18 7.85 -4.63
CA TRP A 9 18.57 6.43 -4.76
C TRP A 9 20.00 6.09 -4.30
N LEU A 10 20.89 7.08 -4.14
CA LEU A 10 22.30 6.89 -3.76
C LEU A 10 22.50 6.42 -2.32
N GLU A 11 21.57 6.67 -1.40
CA GLU A 11 21.74 6.24 0.01
C GLU A 11 21.45 4.75 0.25
N ASN A 12 20.93 4.03 -0.75
CA ASN A 12 20.76 2.57 -0.68
C ASN A 12 22.11 1.81 -0.74
N PHE A 13 23.21 2.49 -1.07
CA PHE A 13 24.53 1.86 -1.27
C PHE A 13 25.45 1.90 -0.04
N PHE A 14 25.12 2.70 0.98
CA PHE A 14 25.95 2.81 2.18
C PHE A 14 25.24 2.13 3.35
N GLU A 15 25.99 1.33 4.12
CA GLU A 15 25.49 0.80 5.39
C GLU A 15 25.16 1.98 6.30
N PRO A 16 23.88 2.11 6.70
CA PRO A 16 23.50 3.20 7.55
C PRO A 16 23.93 2.95 8.99
N ASP A 17 24.23 4.03 9.70
CA ASP A 17 24.32 4.00 11.17
C ASP A 17 23.06 3.34 11.76
N LYS A 18 23.21 2.53 12.81
CA LYS A 18 22.13 1.74 13.39
C LYS A 18 20.93 2.62 13.73
N SER A 19 21.14 3.78 14.37
CA SER A 19 20.05 4.71 14.71
C SER A 19 19.29 5.23 13.49
N SER A 20 19.96 5.37 12.34
CA SER A 20 19.35 5.74 11.06
C SER A 20 18.55 4.57 10.45
N SER A 21 18.96 3.34 10.72
CA SER A 21 18.30 2.12 10.23
C SER A 21 16.94 1.88 10.88
N GLU A 22 16.83 2.06 12.21
CA GLU A 22 15.55 1.94 12.90
C GLU A 22 14.57 3.04 12.47
N SER A 23 15.03 4.29 12.34
CA SER A 23 14.14 5.39 11.90
C SER A 23 13.63 5.19 10.47
N ARG A 24 14.47 4.66 9.56
CA ARG A 24 14.05 4.38 8.18
C ARG A 24 13.09 3.19 8.09
N LYS A 25 13.26 2.16 8.92
CA LYS A 25 12.29 1.05 9.02
C LYS A 25 10.91 1.55 9.43
N VAL A 26 10.83 2.51 10.35
CA VAL A 26 9.55 3.11 10.74
C VAL A 26 8.96 3.96 9.61
N GLN A 27 9.80 4.69 8.87
CA GLN A 27 9.33 5.60 7.82
C GLN A 27 8.94 4.89 6.52
N TYR A 28 9.65 3.82 6.15
CA TYR A 28 9.47 3.05 4.91
C TYR A 28 9.47 1.54 5.20
N PRO A 29 8.53 1.05 6.01
CA PRO A 29 8.52 -0.35 6.44
C PRO A 29 8.41 -1.33 5.26
N GLU A 30 7.78 -0.90 4.16
CA GLU A 30 7.59 -1.70 2.94
C GLU A 30 8.89 -1.96 2.14
N GLN A 31 9.99 -1.25 2.44
CA GLN A 31 11.30 -1.51 1.83
C GLN A 31 12.01 -2.73 2.44
N TYR A 32 11.47 -3.27 3.52
CA TYR A 32 12.02 -4.43 4.22
C TYR A 32 11.17 -5.66 3.93
N PRO A 33 11.72 -6.87 4.05
CA PRO A 33 10.98 -8.10 3.77
C PRO A 33 9.68 -8.19 4.59
N ALA A 34 8.62 -8.64 3.94
CA ALA A 34 7.35 -8.93 4.60
C ALA A 34 7.52 -9.98 5.71
N THR A 35 6.79 -9.81 6.80
CA THR A 35 6.72 -10.77 7.90
C THR A 35 5.43 -11.58 7.80
N TYR A 36 5.32 -12.67 8.57
CA TYR A 36 4.09 -13.44 8.70
C TYR A 36 3.12 -12.88 9.75
N GLU A 37 3.47 -11.74 10.35
CA GLU A 37 2.63 -11.08 11.35
C GLU A 37 1.48 -10.36 10.67
N MET A 38 0.27 -10.59 11.17
CA MET A 38 -0.92 -9.94 10.66
C MET A 38 -1.12 -8.57 11.31
N ASN A 39 -1.78 -7.68 10.59
CA ASN A 39 -2.26 -6.42 11.13
C ASN A 39 -3.46 -6.68 12.05
N GLU A 40 -3.41 -6.08 13.23
CA GLU A 40 -4.46 -6.19 14.25
C GLU A 40 -5.38 -4.95 14.24
N GLU A 41 -5.08 -3.95 13.41
CA GLU A 41 -5.88 -2.74 13.30
C GLU A 41 -7.17 -2.99 12.52
N GLU A 42 -8.29 -2.56 13.10
CA GLU A 42 -9.60 -2.48 12.43
C GLU A 42 -9.95 -1.01 12.23
N LEU A 43 -10.24 -0.62 10.98
CA LEU A 43 -10.65 0.74 10.64
C LEU A 43 -12.15 0.74 10.28
N PRO A 44 -13.01 1.47 11.02
CA PRO A 44 -14.45 1.53 10.74
C PRO A 44 -14.78 1.98 9.31
N GLU A 45 -13.93 2.81 8.70
CA GLU A 45 -14.08 3.29 7.32
C GLU A 45 -14.05 2.15 6.29
N ASP A 46 -13.28 1.09 6.56
CA ASP A 46 -13.18 -0.07 5.68
C ASP A 46 -14.46 -0.90 5.68
N ALA A 47 -15.33 -0.79 6.70
CA ALA A 47 -16.56 -1.57 6.79
C ALA A 47 -17.52 -1.32 5.61
N THR A 48 -17.32 -0.21 4.88
CA THR A 48 -18.09 0.14 3.69
C THR A 48 -17.58 -0.55 2.41
N ILE A 49 -16.42 -1.21 2.46
CA ILE A 49 -15.75 -1.88 1.33
C ILE A 49 -15.37 -3.30 1.79
N PRO A 50 -16.19 -4.34 1.49
CA PRO A 50 -15.95 -5.71 1.96
C PRO A 50 -14.53 -6.24 1.64
N GLU A 51 -14.00 -5.90 0.47
CA GLU A 51 -12.65 -6.28 0.04
C GLU A 51 -11.55 -5.60 0.87
N ALA A 52 -11.79 -4.40 1.38
CA ALA A 52 -10.85 -3.72 2.29
C ALA A 52 -10.73 -4.47 3.62
N MET A 53 -11.85 -4.96 4.15
CA MET A 53 -11.86 -5.79 5.37
C MET A 53 -11.09 -7.10 5.16
N LEU A 54 -11.23 -7.73 3.99
CA LEU A 54 -10.54 -8.99 3.65
C LEU A 54 -9.02 -8.85 3.70
N VAL A 55 -8.48 -7.70 3.25
CA VAL A 55 -7.04 -7.50 3.10
C VAL A 55 -6.39 -6.72 4.24
N ARG A 56 -7.16 -6.10 5.13
CA ARG A 56 -6.65 -5.26 6.24
C ARG A 56 -5.54 -5.95 7.04
N GLN A 57 -5.71 -7.24 7.35
CA GLN A 57 -4.74 -8.06 8.07
C GLN A 57 -3.40 -8.22 7.34
N LEU A 58 -3.39 -8.13 6.00
CA LEU A 58 -2.19 -8.29 5.18
C LEU A 58 -1.37 -7.00 5.05
N LEU A 59 -1.88 -5.85 5.52
CA LEU A 59 -1.25 -4.55 5.33
C LEU A 59 -0.22 -4.19 6.41
N LYS A 60 0.12 -5.14 7.28
CA LYS A 60 1.14 -4.95 8.32
C LYS A 60 2.45 -4.48 7.70
N ASN A 61 3.09 -3.50 8.32
CA ASN A 61 4.37 -2.94 7.87
C ASN A 61 4.32 -2.35 6.44
N THR A 62 3.17 -1.80 6.05
CA THR A 62 3.03 -1.03 4.82
C THR A 62 2.59 0.40 5.14
N GLN A 63 2.75 1.32 4.19
CA GLN A 63 2.17 2.67 4.30
C GLN A 63 0.63 2.66 4.44
N LEU A 64 -0.04 1.54 4.17
CA LEU A 64 -1.50 1.39 4.23
C LEU A 64 -2.00 0.80 5.55
N GLN A 65 -1.10 0.34 6.45
CA GLN A 65 -1.44 -0.39 7.69
C GLN A 65 -2.57 0.28 8.50
N SER A 66 -2.45 1.59 8.72
CA SER A 66 -3.34 2.40 9.55
C SER A 66 -4.12 3.46 8.76
N ARG A 67 -4.11 3.36 7.42
CA ARG A 67 -4.81 4.31 6.54
C ARG A 67 -6.14 3.71 6.08
N PRO A 68 -7.25 4.47 6.18
CA PRO A 68 -8.52 4.08 5.58
C PRO A 68 -8.38 3.79 4.09
N LEU A 69 -8.91 2.66 3.62
CA LEU A 69 -8.91 2.34 2.20
C LEU A 69 -10.07 3.03 1.49
N GLN A 70 -9.87 3.32 0.20
CA GLN A 70 -10.88 3.93 -0.66
C GLN A 70 -10.94 3.16 -1.98
N LEU A 71 -12.13 2.79 -2.41
CA LEU A 71 -12.37 2.25 -3.75
C LEU A 71 -12.24 3.39 -4.77
N VAL A 72 -11.18 3.34 -5.59
CA VAL A 72 -10.89 4.35 -6.61
C VAL A 72 -11.21 3.89 -8.03
N TYR A 73 -11.34 2.58 -8.25
CA TYR A 73 -11.62 1.99 -9.55
C TYR A 73 -12.19 0.57 -9.39
N GLU A 74 -13.21 0.24 -10.16
CA GLU A 74 -13.81 -1.08 -10.24
C GLU A 74 -14.08 -1.46 -11.70
N ALA A 75 -13.36 -2.45 -12.24
CA ALA A 75 -13.39 -2.77 -13.68
C ALA A 75 -14.80 -3.14 -14.22
N THR A 76 -15.67 -3.70 -13.37
CA THR A 76 -17.07 -4.01 -13.71
C THR A 76 -17.96 -2.77 -13.86
N LYS A 77 -17.65 -1.66 -13.17
CA LYS A 77 -18.39 -0.40 -13.24
C LYS A 77 -17.73 0.60 -14.19
N ASP A 78 -16.40 0.70 -14.12
CA ASP A 78 -15.60 1.70 -14.82
C ASP A 78 -15.06 1.18 -16.17
N GLY A 79 -15.27 -0.11 -16.46
CA GLY A 79 -14.89 -0.79 -17.69
C GLY A 79 -13.47 -1.35 -17.66
N TRP A 80 -13.21 -2.40 -18.45
CA TRP A 80 -11.91 -3.09 -18.51
C TRP A 80 -10.93 -2.39 -19.46
N ASN A 81 -10.42 -1.23 -19.05
CA ASN A 81 -9.52 -0.41 -19.87
C ASN A 81 -8.31 0.08 -19.05
N PRO A 82 -7.07 -0.26 -19.45
CA PRO A 82 -5.87 0.13 -18.72
C PRO A 82 -5.66 1.66 -18.67
N VAL A 83 -6.07 2.39 -19.71
CA VAL A 83 -5.98 3.87 -19.73
C VAL A 83 -6.93 4.48 -18.71
N ALA A 84 -8.14 3.92 -18.56
CA ALA A 84 -9.08 4.37 -17.55
C ALA A 84 -8.59 4.04 -16.13
N PHE A 85 -8.04 2.83 -15.93
CA PHE A 85 -7.40 2.43 -14.68
C PHE A 85 -6.28 3.38 -14.28
N HIS A 86 -5.30 3.62 -15.15
CA HIS A 86 -4.19 4.54 -14.88
C HIS A 86 -4.68 5.95 -14.58
N LYS A 87 -5.66 6.45 -15.34
CA LYS A 87 -6.26 7.77 -15.08
C LYS A 87 -6.88 7.89 -13.68
N ALA A 88 -7.43 6.81 -13.14
CA ALA A 88 -8.05 6.79 -11.81
C ALA A 88 -7.03 6.63 -10.67
N VAL A 89 -6.02 5.79 -10.86
CA VAL A 89 -5.09 5.35 -9.79
C VAL A 89 -3.78 6.14 -9.76
N ASP A 90 -3.31 6.67 -10.90
CA ASP A 90 -2.04 7.38 -10.96
C ASP A 90 -2.03 8.59 -9.99
N GLY A 91 -0.95 8.73 -9.22
CA GLY A 91 -0.77 9.82 -8.25
C GLY A 91 -1.48 9.64 -6.91
N LYS A 92 -2.19 8.52 -6.67
CA LYS A 92 -2.83 8.23 -5.37
C LYS A 92 -1.85 7.71 -4.31
N GLY A 93 -0.65 7.30 -4.72
CA GLY A 93 0.37 6.74 -3.84
C GLY A 93 0.22 5.23 -3.68
N ALA A 94 0.60 4.70 -2.51
CA ALA A 94 0.43 3.28 -2.20
C ALA A 94 -1.04 2.86 -2.43
N SER A 95 -1.23 1.78 -3.19
CA SER A 95 -2.54 1.31 -3.63
C SER A 95 -2.55 -0.21 -3.59
N LEU A 96 -3.74 -0.80 -3.50
CA LEU A 96 -3.96 -2.23 -3.59
C LEU A 96 -4.71 -2.53 -4.88
N VAL A 97 -4.29 -3.59 -5.57
CA VAL A 97 -5.04 -4.14 -6.70
C VAL A 97 -5.58 -5.50 -6.30
N LEU A 98 -6.89 -5.68 -6.40
CA LEU A 98 -7.54 -6.96 -6.15
C LEU A 98 -8.29 -7.42 -7.40
N ALA A 99 -8.11 -8.68 -7.73
CA ALA A 99 -8.80 -9.36 -8.82
C ALA A 99 -9.44 -10.64 -8.29
N THR A 100 -10.65 -10.91 -8.74
CA THR A 100 -11.39 -12.13 -8.40
C THR A 100 -11.63 -12.94 -9.67
N ASP A 101 -11.34 -14.24 -9.62
CA ASP A 101 -11.65 -15.14 -10.73
C ASP A 101 -13.13 -15.60 -10.70
N ARG A 102 -13.51 -16.43 -11.68
CA ARG A 102 -14.87 -16.98 -11.77
C ARG A 102 -15.21 -17.97 -10.66
N ASP A 103 -14.20 -18.53 -10.00
CA ASP A 103 -14.35 -19.45 -8.88
C ASP A 103 -14.41 -18.70 -7.53
N GLY A 104 -14.32 -17.37 -7.54
CA GLY A 104 -14.34 -16.53 -6.33
C GLY A 104 -12.98 -16.42 -5.63
N ARG A 105 -11.87 -16.82 -6.26
CA ARG A 105 -10.53 -16.69 -5.68
C ARG A 105 -9.98 -15.30 -5.89
N PHE A 106 -9.37 -14.74 -4.85
CA PHE A 106 -8.74 -13.42 -4.87
C PHE A 106 -7.24 -13.50 -5.16
N TYR A 107 -6.77 -12.52 -5.94
CA TYR A 107 -5.37 -12.28 -6.28
C TYR A 107 -5.09 -10.78 -6.15
N GLY A 108 -3.86 -10.39 -5.84
CA GLY A 108 -3.55 -8.98 -5.71
C GLY A 108 -2.11 -8.66 -5.34
N GLY A 109 -1.86 -7.36 -5.12
CA GLY A 109 -0.59 -6.77 -4.72
C GLY A 109 -0.70 -5.28 -4.44
#